data_AF-A0A091UFJ4-F1
#
_entry.id   AF-A0A091UFJ4-F1
#
_cell.length_a   1.000
_cell.length_b   1.000
_cell.length_c   1.000
_cell.angle_alpha   90.00
_cell.angle_beta   90.00
_cell.angle_gamma   90.00
#
_symmetry.space_group_name_H-M   'P 1'
#
loop_
_entity.id
_entity.type
_entity.pdbx_description
1 polymer ?
#
loop_
_entity_poly.entity_id
_entity_poly.type
_entity_poly.pdbx_seq_one_letter_code
_entity_poly.pdbx_strand_id
1 'polypeptide(L)' 'LNVTGPPSPIPVAVGEDVVLPCHFSPEQSARDVEVTWFREHFSPFVHRYKGGQDQYGEQMLQYQGRTEL' A
#
# COMPACT_ATOMS: atom_id res chain seq x y z
N LEU A 1 3.28 -16.30 -6.62
CA LEU A 1 2.62 -14.99 -6.74
C LEU A 1 3.69 -13.98 -7.05
N ASN A 2 3.60 -13.31 -8.19
CA ASN A 2 4.50 -12.21 -8.53
C ASN A 2 3.75 -10.90 -8.36
N VAL A 3 4.45 -9.87 -7.87
CA VAL A 3 3.92 -8.51 -7.74
C VAL A 3 4.68 -7.61 -8.70
N THR A 4 3.95 -6.89 -9.54
CA THR A 4 4.53 -5.90 -10.46
C THR A 4 4.03 -4.51 -10.09
N GLY A 5 4.97 -3.59 -9.90
CA GLY A 5 4.69 -2.16 -9.68
C GLY A 5 4.71 -1.34 -10.98
N PRO A 6 4.56 -0.01 -10.89
CA PRO A 6 4.62 0.87 -12.05
C PRO A 6 6.02 0.87 -12.69
N PRO A 7 6.12 1.00 -14.02
CA PRO A 7 7.41 0.96 -14.73
C PRO A 7 8.28 2.21 -14.50
N SER A 8 7.69 3.29 -13.99
CA SER A 8 8.36 4.56 -13.70
C SER A 8 7.74 5.23 -12.46
N PRO A 9 8.44 6.19 -11.83
CA PRO A 9 7.88 6.97 -10.72
C PRO A 9 6.58 7.69 -11.10
N ILE A 10 5.69 7.86 -10.12
CA ILE A 10 4.40 8.55 -10.30
C ILE A 10 4.53 9.96 -9.71
N PRO A 11 4.48 11.03 -10.53
CA PRO A 11 4.49 12.40 -10.04
C PRO A 11 3.13 12.76 -9.41
N VAL A 12 3.16 13.53 -8.33
CA VAL A 12 1.96 14.08 -7.68
C VAL A 12 2.25 15.51 -7.22
N ALA A 13 1.26 16.40 -7.33
CA ALA A 13 1.36 17.76 -6.82
C ALA A 13 1.14 17.77 -5.29
N VAL A 14 1.73 18.74 -4.59
CA VAL A 14 1.56 18.87 -3.15
C VAL A 14 0.10 19.17 -2.82
N GLY A 15 -0.50 18.37 -1.95
CA GLY A 15 -1.89 18.53 -1.51
C GLY A 15 -2.89 17.62 -2.23
N GLU A 16 -2.48 16.97 -3.33
CA GLU A 16 -3.31 16.03 -4.07
C GLU A 16 -3.09 14.58 -3.60
N ASP A 17 -4.08 13.74 -3.86
CA ASP A 17 -4.00 12.30 -3.63
C ASP A 17 -3.27 11.60 -4.79
N VAL A 18 -2.65 10.45 -4.50
CA VAL A 18 -1.98 9.61 -5.50
C VAL A 18 -2.26 8.13 -5.25
N VAL A 19 -2.50 7.40 -6.33
CA VAL A 19 -2.60 5.93 -6.29
C VAL A 19 -1.26 5.35 -6.68
N LEU A 20 -0.75 4.41 -5.87
CA LEU A 20 0.43 3.61 -6.17
C LEU A 20 -0.05 2.21 -6.59
N PRO A 21 -0.12 1.90 -7.90
CA PRO A 21 -0.68 0.63 -8.36
C PRO A 21 0.35 -0.50 -8.25
N CYS A 22 -0.10 -1.64 -7.74
CA CYS A 22 0.62 -2.91 -7.78
C CYS A 22 -0.35 -4.00 -8.24
N HIS A 23 0.14 -4.93 -9.07
CA HIS A 23 -0.68 -6.00 -9.63
C HIS A 23 -0.12 -7.37 -9.29
N PHE A 24 -1.01 -8.33 -9.06
CA PHE A 24 -0.68 -9.73 -8.90
C PHE A 24 -0.64 -10.43 -10.26
N SER A 25 0.33 -11.33 -10.42
CA SER A 25 0.37 -12.28 -11.53
C SER A 25 0.53 -13.71 -10.99
N PRO A 26 -0.42 -14.63 -11.27
CA PRO A 26 -1.73 -14.38 -11.91
C PRO A 26 -2.64 -13.46 -11.07
N GLU A 27 -3.72 -12.98 -11.67
CA GLU A 27 -4.69 -12.10 -11.00
C GLU A 27 -5.25 -12.78 -9.73
N GLN A 28 -5.25 -12.04 -8.63
CA GLN A 28 -5.71 -12.50 -7.32
C GLN A 28 -6.37 -11.34 -6.57
N SER A 29 -7.35 -11.64 -5.72
CA SER A 29 -7.98 -10.63 -4.87
C SER A 29 -7.04 -10.23 -3.73
N ALA A 30 -6.90 -8.92 -3.50
CA ALA A 30 -6.20 -8.40 -2.32
C ALA A 30 -6.86 -8.84 -0.99
N ARG A 31 -8.12 -9.27 -1.02
CA ARG A 31 -8.82 -9.80 0.18
C ARG A 31 -8.27 -11.13 0.66
N ASP A 32 -7.67 -11.91 -0.24
CA ASP A 32 -7.17 -13.25 0.07
C ASP A 32 -5.71 -13.22 0.55
N VAL A 33 -5.08 -12.05 0.56
CA VAL A 33 -3.66 -11.85 0.91
C VAL A 33 -3.48 -10.68 1.88
N GLU A 34 -2.31 -10.61 2.50
CA GLU A 34 -1.89 -9.41 3.24
C GLU A 34 -1.12 -8.48 2.29
N VAL A 35 -1.51 -7.21 2.24
CA VAL A 35 -0.82 -6.17 1.44
C VAL A 35 -0.21 -5.16 2.39
N THR A 36 1.11 -4.98 2.32
CA THR A 36 1.84 -4.04 3.20
C THR A 36 2.65 -3.07 2.34
N TRP A 37 2.33 -1.78 2.46
CA TRP A 37 3.12 -0.68 1.96
C TRP A 37 4.09 -0.20 3.04
N PHE A 38 5.36 -0.07 2.70
CA PHE A 38 6.40 0.38 3.60
C PHE A 38 7.45 1.20 2.84
N ARG A 39 8.31 1.92 3.55
CA ARG A 39 9.42 2.66 2.93
C ARG A 39 10.72 1.87 3.01
N GLU A 40 11.69 2.34 3.78
CA GLU A 40 13.00 1.70 3.92
C GLU A 40 12.94 0.48 4.85
N HIS A 41 12.02 0.49 5.82
CA HIS A 41 11.84 -0.57 6.80
C HIS A 41 10.41 -1.10 6.77
N PHE A 42 10.23 -2.40 7.03
CA PHE A 42 8.92 -3.05 7.00
C PHE A 42 7.98 -2.60 8.13
N SER A 43 8.54 -2.21 9.28
CA SER A 43 7.81 -1.63 10.41
C SER A 43 8.59 -0.45 10.98
N PRO A 44 7.93 0.67 11.37
CA PRO A 44 6.49 0.93 11.17
C PRO A 44 6.13 1.04 9.68
N PHE A 45 4.91 0.66 9.31
CA PHE A 45 4.47 0.56 7.91
C PHE A 45 3.73 1.83 7.45
N VAL A 46 3.66 2.06 6.13
CA VAL A 46 2.87 3.15 5.53
C VAL A 46 1.38 2.80 5.54
N HIS A 47 1.04 1.60 5.10
CA HIS A 47 -0.33 1.08 5.10
C HIS A 47 -0.30 -0.45 5.13
N ARG A 48 -1.26 -1.09 5.81
CA ARG A 48 -1.39 -2.54 5.79
C ARG A 48 -2.86 -2.92 5.69
N TYR A 49 -3.18 -3.81 4.75
CA TYR A 49 -4.49 -4.40 4.55
C TYR A 49 -4.42 -5.90 4.79
N LYS A 50 -5.30 -6.42 5.64
CA LYS A 50 -5.32 -7.84 6.00
C LYS A 50 -6.73 -8.27 6.35
N GLY A 51 -7.16 -9.43 5.83
CA GLY A 51 -8.45 -10.01 6.19
C GLY A 51 -9.64 -9.13 5.79
N GLY A 52 -9.51 -8.38 4.69
CA GLY A 52 -10.56 -7.50 4.20
C GLY A 52 -10.62 -6.11 4.87
N GLN A 53 -9.62 -5.74 5.69
CA GLN A 53 -9.64 -4.52 6.48
C GLN A 53 -8.27 -3.83 6.58
N ASP A 54 -8.30 -2.50 6.60
CA ASP A 54 -7.15 -1.65 6.92
C ASP A 54 -6.69 -1.84 8.37
N GLN A 55 -5.38 -1.85 8.56
CA GLN A 55 -4.73 -2.06 9.84
C GLN A 55 -4.00 -0.79 10.26
N TYR A 56 -4.39 -0.22 11.40
CA TYR A 56 -3.88 1.08 11.88
C TYR A 56 -2.83 0.98 12.99
N GLY A 57 -2.51 -0.23 13.49
CA GLY A 57 -1.70 -0.44 14.70
C GLY A 57 -0.28 0.14 14.64
N GLU A 58 0.60 -0.39 13.78
CA GLU A 58 2.00 0.07 13.63
C GLU A 58 2.16 1.02 12.44
N GLN A 59 1.11 1.77 12.10
CA GLN A 59 1.16 2.72 11.01
C GLN A 59 2.03 3.92 11.39
N MET A 60 2.93 4.31 10.48
CA MET A 60 3.72 5.54 10.60
C MET A 60 2.80 6.75 10.82
N LEU A 61 3.10 7.56 11.85
CA LEU A 61 2.28 8.72 12.24
C LEU A 61 1.99 9.68 11.08
N GLN A 62 2.91 9.83 10.13
CA GLN A 62 2.77 10.74 8.98
C GLN A 62 1.72 10.27 7.94
N TYR A 63 1.28 9.02 8.02
CA TYR A 63 0.36 8.37 7.07
C TYR A 63 -1.00 7.98 7.68
N GLN A 64 -1.18 8.18 9.00
CA GLN A 64 -2.45 7.90 9.66
C GLN A 64 -3.58 8.74 9.07
N GLY A 65 -4.68 8.07 8.70
CA GLY A 65 -5.87 8.71 8.11
C GLY A 65 -5.65 9.27 6.69
N ARG A 66 -4.59 8.85 6.00
CA ARG A 66 -4.20 9.34 4.66
C ARG A 66 -4.00 8.24 3.62
N THR A 67 -4.30 6.99 3.98
CA THR A 67 -4.09 5.81 3.13
C THR A 67 -5.22 4.81 3.31
N GLU A 68 -5.59 4.13 2.22
CA GLU A 68 -6.63 3.10 2.13
C GLU A 68 -6.29 2.10 1.00
N LEU A 69 -6.91 0.90 1.04
CA LEU A 69 -6.83 -0.11 -0.03
C LEU A 69 -8.21 -0.58 -0.50
#